data_AF-A0A6L5EWT7-F1
#
_entry.id   AF-A0A6L5EWT7-F1
#
_cell.length_a   1.000
_cell.length_b   1.000
_cell.length_c   1.000
_cell.angle_alpha   90.00
_cell.angle_beta   90.00
_cell.angle_gamma   90.00
#
_symmetry.space_group_name_H-M   'P 1'
#
loop_
_entity.id
_entity.type
_entity.pdbx_description
1 polymer ?
#
loop_
_entity_poly.entity_id
_entity_poly.type
_entity_poly.pdbx_seq_one_letter_code
_entity_poly.pdbx_strand_id
1 'polypeptide(L)'
;MVGREHECDRLGAALTTARDGRGQVVLIAGEPGIGKTRLAEEAARIATTLGMSRAWGRAVDDDGSPPFWPFRLAIRSLAADGDRGHGWPRAKPSPARPRRSCGRRSGSCCSRR
;
A
#
# COMPACT_ATOMS: atom_id res chain seq x y z
N MET A 1 5.61 -16.38 -14.03
CA MET A 1 4.84 -15.52 -14.95
C MET A 1 5.76 -15.22 -16.12
N VAL A 2 5.41 -15.61 -17.35
CA VAL A 2 6.32 -15.47 -18.50
C VAL A 2 6.34 -14.01 -18.97
N GLY A 3 7.52 -13.43 -19.16
CA GLY A 3 7.69 -12.10 -19.76
C GLY A 3 7.37 -10.90 -18.85
N ARG A 4 7.30 -11.12 -17.52
CA ARG A 4 7.01 -10.07 -16.51
C ARG A 4 7.99 -10.10 -15.34
N GLU A 5 9.17 -10.65 -15.56
CA GLU A 5 10.20 -10.79 -14.53
C GLU A 5 10.57 -9.43 -13.94
N HIS A 6 10.78 -8.42 -14.79
CA HIS A 6 11.11 -7.07 -14.35
C HIS A 6 10.05 -6.43 -13.45
N GLU A 7 8.76 -6.58 -13.76
CA GLU A 7 7.70 -6.05 -12.91
C GLU A 7 7.59 -6.80 -11.59
N CYS A 8 7.73 -8.13 -11.62
CA CYS A 8 7.78 -8.96 -10.41
C CYS A 8 8.95 -8.58 -9.51
N ASP A 9 10.14 -8.35 -10.08
CA ASP A 9 11.33 -7.92 -9.34
C ASP A 9 11.12 -6.57 -8.66
N ARG A 10 10.54 -5.60 -9.38
CA ARG A 10 10.21 -4.29 -8.81
C ARG A 10 9.20 -4.41 -7.67
N LEU A 11 8.18 -5.27 -7.81
CA LEU A 11 7.19 -5.51 -6.76
C LEU A 11 7.84 -6.19 -5.55
N GLY A 12 8.72 -7.17 -5.76
CA GLY A 12 9.49 -7.81 -4.70
C GLY A 12 10.39 -6.85 -3.93
N ALA A 13 11.08 -5.96 -4.63
CA ALA A 13 11.90 -4.91 -4.02
C ALA A 13 11.06 -3.92 -3.19
N ALA A 14 9.90 -3.51 -3.69
CA ALA A 14 8.98 -2.64 -2.97
C ALA A 14 8.42 -3.32 -1.71
N LEU A 15 8.05 -4.60 -1.78
CA LEU A 15 7.56 -5.37 -0.64
C LEU A 15 8.66 -5.57 0.41
N THR A 16 9.90 -5.84 0.00
CA THR A 16 11.04 -5.95 0.91
C THR A 16 11.28 -4.64 1.64
N THR A 17 11.28 -3.52 0.92
CA THR A 17 11.39 -2.17 1.51
C THR A 17 10.25 -1.88 2.50
N ALA A 18 9.01 -2.29 2.17
CA ALA A 18 7.87 -2.14 3.05
C ALA A 18 7.99 -2.99 4.32
N ARG A 19 8.49 -4.22 4.21
CA ARG A 19 8.78 -5.11 5.35
C ARG A 19 9.82 -4.50 6.29
N ASP A 20 10.80 -3.78 5.75
CA ASP A 20 11.82 -3.07 6.53
C ASP A 20 11.29 -1.77 7.17
N GLY A 21 9.97 -1.55 7.15
CA GLY A 21 9.30 -0.44 7.83
C GLY A 21 9.14 0.83 6.98
N ARG A 22 9.51 0.78 5.69
CA ARG A 22 9.38 1.91 4.75
C ARG A 22 8.22 1.67 3.79
N GLY A 23 7.01 2.06 4.21
CA GLY A 23 5.79 1.88 3.42
C GLY A 23 5.91 2.37 1.97
N GLN A 24 5.37 1.59 1.04
CA GLN A 24 5.43 1.83 -0.41
C GLN A 24 4.02 1.94 -1.00
N VAL A 25 3.89 2.68 -2.09
CA VAL A 25 2.69 2.71 -2.94
C VAL A 25 3.13 2.42 -4.37
N VAL A 26 2.51 1.42 -4.99
CA VAL A 26 2.81 1.02 -6.38
C VAL A 26 1.53 1.09 -7.20
N LEU A 27 1.58 1.79 -8.32
CA LEU A 27 0.49 1.84 -9.30
C LEU A 27 0.78 0.87 -10.45
N ILE A 28 -0.14 -0.06 -10.69
CA ILE A 28 -0.09 -0.96 -11.85
C ILE A 28 -1.04 -0.39 -12.91
N ALA A 29 -0.47 0.28 -13.90
CA ALA A 29 -1.18 0.83 -15.05
C ALA A 29 -0.85 0.04 -16.33
N GLY A 30 -1.75 0.09 -17.31
CA GLY A 30 -1.59 -0.60 -18.59
C GLY A 30 -2.93 -0.98 -19.20
N GLU A 31 -2.90 -1.56 -20.39
CA GLU A 31 -4.13 -1.77 -21.17
C GLU A 31 -5.11 -2.77 -20.59
N PRO A 32 -6.42 -2.62 -20.89
CA PRO A 32 -7.42 -3.64 -20.56
C PRO A 32 -6.93 -5.04 -21.00
N GLY A 33 -7.07 -6.04 -20.13
CA GLY A 33 -6.66 -7.41 -20.44
C GLY A 33 -5.15 -7.71 -20.35
N ILE A 34 -4.27 -6.73 -20.17
CA ILE A 34 -2.80 -6.93 -20.18
C ILE A 34 -2.25 -7.74 -18.96
N GLY A 35 -3.12 -8.14 -18.04
CA GLY A 35 -2.76 -8.94 -16.86
C GLY A 35 -2.47 -8.16 -15.58
N LYS A 36 -2.95 -6.91 -15.44
CA LYS A 36 -2.77 -6.08 -14.23
C LYS A 36 -3.20 -6.78 -12.94
N THR A 37 -4.38 -7.40 -12.95
CA THR A 37 -4.91 -8.16 -11.80
C THR A 37 -4.01 -9.34 -11.47
N ARG A 38 -3.56 -10.08 -12.48
CA ARG A 38 -2.66 -11.23 -12.31
C ARG A 38 -1.31 -10.81 -11.71
N LEU A 39 -0.78 -9.65 -12.11
CA LEU A 39 0.45 -9.09 -11.56
C LEU A 39 0.27 -8.68 -10.08
N ALA A 40 -0.88 -8.08 -9.74
CA ALA A 40 -1.18 -7.72 -8.36
C ALA A 40 -1.44 -8.96 -7.47
N GLU A 41 -1.99 -10.04 -8.01
CA GLU A 41 -2.07 -11.35 -7.34
C GLU A 41 -0.69 -11.98 -7.11
N GLU A 42 0.23 -11.81 -8.06
CA GLU A 42 1.63 -12.23 -7.89
C GLU A 42 2.30 -11.49 -6.73
N ALA A 43 2.13 -10.16 -6.66
CA ALA A 43 2.62 -9.37 -5.53
C ALA A 43 2.03 -9.85 -4.20
N ALA A 44 0.75 -10.21 -4.16
CA ALA A 44 0.12 -10.77 -2.97
C ALA A 44 0.72 -12.14 -2.57
N ARG A 45 1.10 -12.98 -3.55
CA ARG A 45 1.82 -14.23 -3.29
C ARG A 45 3.23 -13.98 -2.76
N ILE A 46 3.98 -13.05 -3.33
CA ILE A 46 5.31 -12.64 -2.82
C ILE A 46 5.20 -12.06 -1.40
N ALA A 47 4.19 -11.23 -1.12
CA ALA A 47 3.97 -10.71 0.23
C ALA A 47 3.71 -11.83 1.26
N THR A 48 2.98 -12.87 0.85
CA THR A 48 2.73 -14.05 1.68
C THR A 48 4.02 -14.82 1.97
N THR A 49 4.89 -15.03 0.99
CA THR A 49 6.19 -15.71 1.22
C THR A 49 7.13 -14.88 2.10
N LEU A 50 6.97 -13.55 2.13
CA LEU A 50 7.68 -12.64 3.03
C LEU A 50 7.06 -12.56 4.44
N GLY A 51 5.99 -13.30 4.72
CA GLY A 51 5.30 -13.31 6.01
C GLY A 51 4.46 -12.06 6.28
N MET A 52 4.07 -11.32 5.24
CA MET A 52 3.26 -10.11 5.36
C MET A 52 1.77 -10.45 5.28
N SER A 53 0.94 -9.78 6.08
CA SER A 53 -0.52 -9.83 5.91
C SER A 53 -0.92 -9.13 4.60
N ARG A 54 -1.94 -9.66 3.93
CA ARG A 54 -2.48 -9.12 2.68
C ARG A 54 -3.98 -8.90 2.80
N ALA A 55 -4.49 -7.90 2.09
CA ALA A 55 -5.91 -7.75 1.87
C ALA A 55 -6.20 -7.16 0.50
N TRP A 56 -7.44 -7.34 0.07
CA TRP A 56 -7.89 -6.90 -1.23
C TRP A 56 -9.11 -5.98 -1.09
N GLY A 57 -9.10 -4.91 -1.87
CA GLY A 57 -10.22 -3.98 -2.01
C GLY A 57 -10.54 -3.84 -3.48
N ARG A 58 -11.83 -3.77 -3.82
CA ARG A 58 -12.28 -3.51 -5.19
C ARG A 58 -12.96 -2.15 -5.24
N ALA A 59 -12.53 -1.32 -6.20
CA ALA A 59 -13.28 -0.15 -6.61
C ALA A 59 -14.30 -0.58 -7.66
N VAL A 60 -15.56 -0.34 -7.38
CA VAL A 60 -16.64 -0.41 -8.37
C VAL A 60 -17.11 1.03 -8.53
N ASP A 61 -17.21 1.47 -9.77
CA ASP A 61 -17.79 2.78 -10.09
C ASP A 61 -19.31 2.61 -10.09
N ASP A 62 -19.88 2.71 -8.90
CA ASP A 62 -21.31 2.58 -8.63
C ASP A 62 -21.73 3.73 -7.73
N ASP A 63 -22.87 4.34 -8.02
CA ASP A 63 -23.36 5.58 -7.37
C ASP A 63 -23.52 5.43 -5.85
N GLY A 64 -23.62 4.20 -5.33
CA GLY A 64 -23.74 3.90 -3.90
C GLY A 64 -22.42 3.75 -3.15
N SER A 65 -21.26 3.80 -3.81
CA SER A 65 -19.96 3.47 -3.19
C SER A 65 -19.47 4.60 -2.27
N PRO A 66 -19.29 4.34 -0.95
CA PRO A 66 -18.77 5.36 -0.05
C PRO A 66 -17.34 5.81 -0.40
N PRO A 67 -16.91 7.01 0.03
CA PRO A 67 -15.51 7.42 -0.09
C PRO A 67 -14.56 6.37 0.48
N PHE A 68 -13.46 6.12 -0.24
CA PHE A 68 -12.43 5.13 0.13
C PHE A 68 -12.95 3.71 0.32
N TRP A 69 -14.06 3.34 -0.33
CA TRP A 69 -14.66 2.01 -0.24
C TRP A 69 -13.67 0.83 -0.38
N PRO A 70 -12.74 0.84 -1.36
CA PRO A 70 -11.77 -0.24 -1.50
C PRO A 70 -10.91 -0.43 -0.23
N PHE A 71 -10.52 0.68 0.42
CA PHE A 71 -9.72 0.63 1.64
C PHE A 71 -10.55 0.11 2.83
N ARG A 72 -11.83 0.49 2.91
CA ARG A 72 -12.73 -0.01 3.96
C ARG A 72 -12.89 -1.54 3.87
N LEU A 73 -13.04 -2.07 2.66
CA LEU A 73 -13.08 -3.52 2.42
C LEU A 73 -11.78 -4.21 2.84
N ALA A 74 -10.64 -3.66 2.40
CA ALA A 74 -9.33 -4.24 2.71
C ALA A 74 -9.04 -4.24 4.22
N ILE A 75 -9.30 -3.14 4.92
CA ILE A 75 -9.06 -3.03 6.38
C ILE A 75 -9.96 -4.00 7.16
N ARG A 76 -11.23 -4.14 6.77
CA ARG A 76 -12.14 -5.10 7.39
C ARG A 76 -11.66 -6.54 7.21
N SER A 77 -11.15 -6.88 6.03
CA SER A 77 -10.54 -8.20 5.79
C SER A 77 -9.34 -8.43 6.71
N LEU A 78 -8.43 -7.45 6.83
CA LEU A 78 -7.28 -7.56 7.73
C LEU A 78 -7.69 -7.75 9.19
N ALA A 79 -8.71 -7.03 9.65
CA ALA A 79 -9.21 -7.16 11.02
C ALA A 79 -9.78 -8.57 11.28
N ALA A 80 -10.59 -9.10 10.36
CA ALA A 80 -11.17 -10.44 10.47
C ALA A 80 -10.15 -11.58 10.34
N ASP A 81 -8.99 -11.33 9.72
CA ASP A 81 -7.91 -12.29 9.59
C ASP A 81 -6.96 -12.26 10.80
N GLY A 82 -6.75 -11.08 11.40
CA GLY A 82 -5.96 -10.90 12.62
C GLY A 82 -6.54 -11.63 13.83
N ASP A 83 -7.88 -11.74 13.89
CA ASP A 83 -8.59 -12.51 14.93
C ASP A 83 -8.39 -14.03 14.80
N ARG A 84 -7.86 -14.53 13.66
CA ARG A 84 -7.81 -15.97 13.34
C ARG A 84 -6.43 -16.63 13.39
N GLY A 85 -5.33 -15.96 13.71
CA GLY A 85 -4.09 -16.71 13.98
C GLY A 85 -2.73 -16.06 13.77
N HIS A 86 -2.57 -14.76 13.92
CA HIS A 86 -1.23 -14.16 14.02
C HIS A 86 -1.37 -12.85 14.76
N GLY A 87 -1.11 -12.89 16.08
CA GLY A 87 -1.11 -11.70 16.92
C GLY A 87 -0.27 -10.62 16.25
N TRP A 88 -0.94 -9.57 15.77
CA TRP A 88 -0.29 -8.44 15.13
C TRP A 88 0.81 -7.92 16.06
N PRO A 89 2.11 -8.06 15.71
CA PRO A 89 3.14 -7.43 16.51
C PRO A 89 2.82 -5.94 16.45
N ARG A 90 2.58 -5.33 17.62
CA ARG A 90 2.34 -3.89 17.77
C ARG A 90 3.24 -3.17 16.77
N ALA A 91 2.63 -2.44 15.83
CA ALA A 91 3.38 -1.73 14.81
C ALA A 91 4.45 -0.91 15.55
N LYS A 92 5.73 -1.18 15.25
CA LYS A 92 6.82 -0.40 15.84
C LYS A 92 6.53 1.05 15.49
N PRO A 93 6.54 2.00 16.45
CA PRO A 93 6.25 3.38 16.14
C PRO A 93 7.15 3.79 14.98
N SER A 94 6.53 4.27 13.89
CA SER A 94 7.28 4.73 12.72
C SER A 94 8.31 5.75 13.22
N PRO A 95 9.60 5.62 12.85
CA PRO A 95 10.59 6.61 13.24
C PRO A 95 10.05 7.97 12.83
N ALA A 96 10.05 8.91 13.77
CA ALA A 96 9.47 10.23 13.58
C ALA A 96 9.97 10.78 12.24
N ARG A 97 9.04 10.96 11.28
CA ARG A 97 9.36 11.61 10.02
C ARG A 97 10.04 12.92 10.39
N PRO A 98 11.27 13.19 9.93
CA PRO A 98 11.88 14.50 10.15
C PRO A 98 10.87 15.52 9.61
N ARG A 99 10.41 16.41 10.50
CA ARG A 99 9.53 17.51 10.10
C ARG A 99 10.23 18.15 8.92
N ARG A 100 9.59 18.11 7.74
CA ARG A 100 10.04 18.92 6.62
C ARG A 100 10.17 20.32 7.20
N SER A 101 11.39 20.82 7.31
CA SER A 101 11.59 22.22 7.62
C SER A 101 10.76 22.94 6.57
N CYS A 102 9.77 23.70 7.05
CA CYS A 102 9.12 24.68 6.20
C CYS A 102 10.27 25.53 5.69
N GLY A 103 10.63 25.32 4.43
CA GLY A 103 11.72 26.03 3.79
C GLY A 103 11.40 27.49 3.95
N ARG A 104 12.11 28.15 4.86
CA ARG A 104 12.06 29.57 5.11
C ARG A 104 12.67 30.22 3.86
N ARG A 105 11.90 30.24 2.77
CA ARG A 105 12.12 31.15 1.66
C ARG A 105 11.71 32.51 2.20
N SER A 106 12.74 33.25 2.59
CA SER A 106 12.80 34.71 2.66
C SER A 106 11.62 35.42 1.99
N GLY A 107 10.86 36.20 2.76
CA GLY A 107 9.95 37.22 2.24
C GLY A 107 8.57 37.23 2.88
N SER A 108 8.37 38.16 3.82
CA SER A 108 7.11 38.73 4.31
C SER A 108 6.09 37.83 5.04
N CYS A 109 6.11 37.99 6.37
CA CYS A 109 4.95 38.28 7.23
C CYS A 109 3.66 37.45 7.08
N CYS A 110 3.46 36.53 8.03
CA CYS A 110 2.14 36.15 8.51
C CYS A 110 1.42 37.39 9.09
N SER A 111 0.38 37.87 8.43
CA SER A 111 -0.71 38.57 9.12
C SER A 111 -1.84 37.55 9.36
N ARG A 112 -2.04 37.22 10.64
CA ARG A 112 -3.30 36.62 11.11
C ARG A 112 -4.36 37.72 11.10
N ARG A 113 -5.51 37.43 10.51
CA ARG A 113 -6.81 37.97 10.93
C ARG A 113 -7.73 36.78 11.16
#